data_AF-A0AAV2GF00-F1
#
_entry.id   AF-A0AAV2GF00-F1
#
_cell.length_a   1.000
_cell.length_b   1.000
_cell.length_c   1.000
_cell.angle_alpha   90.00
_cell.angle_beta   90.00
_cell.angle_gamma   90.00
#
_symmetry.space_group_name_H-M   'P 1'
#
loop_
_entity.id
_entity.type
_entity.pdbx_description
1 polymer ?
#
loop_
_entity_poly.entity_id
_entity_poly.type
_entity_poly.pdbx_seq_one_letter_code
_entity_poly.pdbx_strand_id
1 'polypeptide(L)'
;MVRLGLWGSGTCFSDFHKFLGAMEKGGVGALELVAMDMKARGMYVCRTLSYKGAEFEVVEVALEPDMMEMYKKAAEFWAELRVELLSASAFLVNDKPNSSQLWRLYWSSHQRFFRHMCMSAKVPATVRLAKHALKEDKCVVIGLQSTGEARTEEAVTKYGFELDDFISGPRELLLKFVEEYYPLPEKPEPLGGEVDPVELQRKRHSTASDVSLKGRVRKVARWKPTNDHESGEESETDSVGESTESDDEFQICEICNTEEESKRLLRCSCCGQLFHPSCLVPHITDFPSEDWSCQSCKEKTEEYLIARRAYLAELLKRYDVALDRKSKILEIIRLLDLPNNPLDDIIDQLGGPDRVAEMTGRRGMLVRASSGKGVTYQSRNTKDVTMEMVNMHEKQLFMDGKKLVAIISEAGSAGVSLQADRRAINQKRRVHLTLELPWSADRAIQQFGRTHRSNQASAPEYR
;
A
#
# COMPACT_ATOMS: atom_id res chain seq x y z
N MET A 1 -7.93 -47.00 8.03
CA MET A 1 -8.27 -46.22 6.82
C MET A 1 -8.14 -47.11 5.59
N VAL A 2 -9.21 -47.79 5.18
CA VAL A 2 -9.29 -48.60 3.92
C VAL A 2 -10.45 -48.05 3.09
N ARG A 3 -10.58 -46.72 3.04
CA ARG A 3 -11.83 -46.06 2.62
C ARG A 3 -12.06 -46.07 1.10
N LEU A 4 -10.99 -46.30 0.32
CA LEU A 4 -11.00 -46.25 -1.14
C LEU A 4 -10.81 -47.63 -1.80
N GLY A 5 -10.61 -48.70 -1.02
CA GLY A 5 -10.46 -50.06 -1.55
C GLY A 5 -9.22 -50.28 -2.45
N LEU A 6 -8.19 -49.43 -2.34
CA LEU A 6 -6.99 -49.51 -3.18
C LEU A 6 -5.90 -50.45 -2.64
N TRP A 7 -5.94 -50.77 -1.35
CA TRP A 7 -5.02 -51.69 -0.67
C TRP A 7 -5.76 -52.47 0.42
N GLY A 8 -5.22 -53.61 0.83
CA GLY A 8 -5.82 -54.55 1.78
C GLY A 8 -6.29 -55.85 1.13
N SER A 9 -6.97 -56.69 1.91
CA SER A 9 -7.43 -58.01 1.48
C SER A 9 -8.33 -57.91 0.23
N GLY A 10 -8.02 -58.70 -0.81
CA GLY A 10 -8.76 -58.69 -2.08
C GLY A 10 -8.33 -57.62 -3.09
N THR A 11 -7.25 -56.88 -2.85
CA THR A 11 -6.70 -55.88 -3.78
C THR A 11 -5.29 -56.28 -4.26
N CYS A 12 -4.77 -55.58 -5.27
CA CYS A 12 -3.42 -55.83 -5.79
C CYS A 12 -2.29 -55.43 -4.81
N PHE A 13 -2.61 -54.70 -3.75
CA PHE A 13 -1.64 -54.21 -2.76
C PHE A 13 -2.04 -54.69 -1.37
N SER A 14 -1.16 -55.45 -0.69
CA SER A 14 -1.48 -56.00 0.64
C SER A 14 -1.65 -54.91 1.71
N ASP A 15 -0.92 -53.80 1.58
CA ASP A 15 -0.84 -52.71 2.53
C ASP A 15 -0.54 -51.37 1.84
N PHE A 16 -0.70 -50.27 2.59
CA PHE A 16 -0.48 -48.92 2.07
C PHE A 16 0.96 -48.66 1.63
N HIS A 17 1.96 -49.23 2.30
CA HIS A 17 3.37 -48.98 1.98
C HIS A 17 3.74 -49.55 0.61
N LYS A 18 3.21 -50.73 0.26
CA LYS A 18 3.41 -51.30 -1.08
C LYS A 18 2.69 -50.52 -2.17
N PHE A 19 1.48 -50.02 -1.88
CA PHE A 19 0.77 -49.14 -2.79
C PHE A 19 1.55 -47.83 -3.03
N LEU A 20 1.97 -47.15 -1.95
CA LEU A 20 2.73 -45.91 -2.02
C LEU A 20 4.04 -46.08 -2.78
N GLY A 21 4.82 -47.13 -2.49
CA GLY A 21 6.08 -47.40 -3.18
C GLY A 21 5.91 -47.71 -4.67
N ALA A 22 4.76 -48.28 -5.08
CA ALA A 22 4.45 -48.48 -6.49
C ALA A 22 4.07 -47.15 -7.18
N MET A 23 3.32 -46.28 -6.50
CA MET A 23 2.96 -44.95 -7.01
C MET A 23 4.19 -44.04 -7.14
N GLU A 24 5.09 -44.05 -6.16
CA GLU A 24 6.34 -43.27 -6.20
C GLU A 24 7.26 -43.71 -7.34
N LYS A 25 7.39 -45.03 -7.58
CA LYS A 25 8.17 -45.57 -8.71
C LYS A 25 7.54 -45.27 -10.06
N GLY A 26 6.21 -45.26 -10.14
CA GLY A 26 5.46 -45.00 -11.36
C GLY A 26 5.27 -43.51 -11.68
N GLY A 27 5.57 -42.62 -10.73
CA GLY A 27 5.47 -41.17 -10.88
C GLY A 27 4.06 -40.69 -11.23
N VAL A 28 4.00 -39.55 -11.93
CA VAL A 28 2.74 -38.87 -12.27
C VAL A 28 1.83 -39.74 -13.14
N GLY A 29 2.38 -40.51 -14.09
CA GLY A 29 1.58 -41.37 -14.97
C GLY A 29 0.85 -42.50 -14.23
N ALA A 30 1.48 -43.09 -13.20
CA ALA A 30 0.81 -44.10 -12.37
C ALA A 30 -0.30 -43.48 -11.50
N LEU A 31 -0.07 -42.27 -10.97
CA LEU A 31 -1.09 -41.52 -10.23
C LEU A 31 -2.29 -41.16 -11.10
N GLU A 32 -2.05 -40.78 -12.36
CA GLU A 32 -3.11 -40.48 -13.34
C GLU A 32 -3.93 -41.72 -13.69
N LEU A 33 -3.30 -42.87 -13.92
CA LEU A 33 -3.99 -44.13 -14.19
C LEU A 33 -4.86 -44.58 -13.01
N VAL A 34 -4.35 -44.46 -11.78
CA VAL A 34 -5.14 -44.76 -10.58
C VAL A 34 -6.32 -43.80 -10.46
N ALA A 35 -6.12 -42.49 -10.68
CA ALA A 35 -7.22 -41.52 -10.66
C ALA A 35 -8.26 -41.80 -11.75
N MET A 36 -7.84 -42.24 -12.94
CA MET A 36 -8.73 -42.66 -14.03
C MET A 36 -9.55 -43.90 -13.67
N ASP A 37 -8.92 -44.94 -13.13
CA ASP A 37 -9.59 -46.17 -12.69
C ASP A 37 -10.56 -45.91 -11.52
N MET A 38 -10.14 -45.11 -10.54
CA MET A 38 -11.01 -44.67 -9.44
C MET A 38 -12.25 -43.91 -9.95
N LYS A 39 -12.08 -43.08 -11.00
CA LYS A 39 -13.20 -42.38 -11.65
C LYS A 39 -14.13 -43.35 -12.38
N ALA A 40 -13.57 -44.29 -13.14
CA ALA A 40 -14.34 -45.28 -13.89
C ALA A 40 -15.17 -46.19 -12.97
N ARG A 41 -14.63 -46.57 -11.81
CA ARG A 41 -15.30 -47.39 -10.79
C ARG A 41 -16.28 -46.60 -9.91
N GLY A 42 -16.42 -45.29 -10.13
CA GLY A 42 -17.28 -44.43 -9.30
C GLY A 42 -16.78 -44.22 -7.86
N MET A 43 -15.56 -44.67 -7.55
CA MET A 43 -14.91 -44.47 -6.24
C MET A 43 -14.41 -43.04 -6.06
N TYR A 44 -14.28 -42.30 -7.16
CA TYR A 44 -13.87 -40.92 -7.22
C TYR A 44 -14.78 -40.13 -8.17
N VAL A 45 -15.52 -39.15 -7.63
CA VAL A 45 -16.25 -38.19 -8.45
C VAL A 45 -15.30 -37.02 -8.76
N CYS A 46 -14.70 -37.07 -9.94
CA CYS A 46 -13.95 -35.97 -10.49
C CYS A 46 -14.93 -34.86 -10.93
N ARG A 47 -15.20 -33.89 -10.06
CA ARG A 47 -15.99 -32.69 -10.38
C ARG A 47 -15.24 -31.69 -11.27
N THR A 48 -13.98 -31.98 -11.59
CA THR A 48 -13.14 -31.18 -12.47
C THR A 48 -13.68 -31.21 -13.89
N LEU A 49 -13.92 -30.03 -14.46
CA LEU A 49 -14.40 -29.90 -15.83
C LEU A 49 -13.38 -30.43 -16.83
N SER A 50 -13.85 -31.07 -17.90
CA SER A 50 -13.01 -31.39 -19.04
C SER A 50 -12.57 -30.12 -19.74
N TYR A 51 -11.27 -29.97 -20.02
CA TYR A 51 -10.72 -28.92 -20.89
C TYR A 51 -10.93 -29.20 -22.39
N LYS A 52 -11.78 -30.17 -22.74
CA LYS A 52 -12.10 -30.45 -24.15
C LYS A 52 -12.74 -29.22 -24.80
N GLY A 53 -12.08 -28.72 -25.85
CA GLY A 53 -12.48 -27.52 -26.59
C GLY A 53 -11.99 -26.20 -25.99
N ALA A 54 -11.32 -26.23 -24.84
CA ALA A 54 -10.60 -25.07 -24.36
C ALA A 54 -9.27 -24.95 -25.11
N GLU A 55 -8.93 -23.74 -25.53
CA GLU A 55 -7.69 -23.43 -26.23
C GLU A 55 -6.79 -22.61 -25.30
N PHE A 56 -5.48 -22.84 -25.34
CA PHE A 56 -4.49 -22.08 -24.59
C PHE A 56 -3.40 -21.62 -25.54
N GLU A 57 -3.19 -20.31 -25.61
CA GLU A 57 -2.15 -19.69 -26.40
C GLU A 57 -1.37 -18.75 -25.49
N VAL A 58 -0.03 -18.81 -25.53
CA VAL A 58 0.81 -17.80 -24.88
C VAL A 58 1.15 -16.77 -25.93
N VAL A 59 0.61 -15.57 -25.79
CA VAL A 59 0.90 -14.47 -26.72
C VAL A 59 2.14 -13.73 -26.23
N GLU A 60 3.23 -13.83 -26.98
CA GLU A 60 4.43 -13.03 -26.74
C GLU A 60 4.22 -11.60 -27.23
N VAL A 61 4.35 -10.63 -26.32
CA VAL A 61 4.18 -9.20 -26.61
C VAL A 61 5.55 -8.56 -26.63
N ALA A 62 6.02 -8.19 -27.83
CA ALA A 62 7.22 -7.38 -27.97
C ALA A 62 7.00 -5.97 -27.40
N LEU A 63 8.02 -5.42 -26.75
CA LEU A 63 8.02 -4.03 -26.28
C LEU A 63 7.99 -3.08 -27.49
N GLU A 64 6.99 -2.20 -27.53
CA GLU A 64 6.92 -1.13 -28.52
C GLU A 64 8.10 -0.15 -28.33
N PRO A 65 8.63 0.46 -29.41
CA PRO A 65 9.81 1.33 -29.32
C PRO A 65 9.70 2.44 -28.27
N ASP A 66 8.53 3.07 -28.18
CA ASP A 66 8.26 4.15 -27.22
C ASP A 66 8.33 3.63 -25.77
N MET A 67 7.75 2.46 -25.52
CA MET A 67 7.79 1.81 -24.20
C MET A 67 9.22 1.34 -23.85
N MET A 68 9.99 0.90 -24.84
CA MET A 68 11.39 0.50 -24.65
C MET A 68 12.26 1.70 -24.23
N GLU A 69 12.09 2.84 -24.90
CA GLU A 69 12.79 4.08 -24.55
C GLU A 69 12.37 4.59 -23.16
N MET A 70 11.07 4.55 -22.86
CA MET A 70 10.53 4.89 -21.53
C MET A 70 11.14 4.00 -20.43
N TYR A 71 11.20 2.68 -20.66
CA TYR A 71 11.81 1.73 -19.73
C TYR A 71 13.29 2.02 -19.51
N LYS A 72 14.03 2.34 -20.58
CA LYS A 72 15.45 2.65 -20.53
C LYS A 72 15.71 3.91 -19.70
N LYS A 73 15.00 5.01 -19.97
CA LYS A 73 15.09 6.25 -19.17
C LYS A 73 14.75 6.01 -17.70
N ALA A 74 13.73 5.20 -17.42
CA ALA A 74 13.38 4.87 -16.05
C ALA A 74 14.49 4.06 -15.35
N ALA A 75 15.15 3.12 -16.05
CA ALA A 75 16.27 2.35 -15.52
C ALA A 75 17.51 3.21 -15.26
N GLU A 76 17.84 4.12 -16.18
CA GLU A 76 18.90 5.11 -16.01
C GLU A 76 18.62 6.00 -14.79
N PHE A 77 17.39 6.51 -14.66
CA PHE A 77 16.98 7.30 -13.50
C PHE A 77 17.13 6.54 -12.18
N TRP A 78 16.70 5.28 -12.10
CA TRP A 78 16.90 4.47 -10.89
C TRP A 78 18.39 4.28 -10.55
N ALA A 79 19.24 4.09 -11.56
CA ALA A 79 20.68 3.97 -11.36
C ALA A 79 21.30 5.28 -10.84
N GLU A 80 20.91 6.42 -11.39
CA GLU A 80 21.32 7.75 -10.92
C GLU A 80 20.82 8.05 -9.51
N LEU A 81 19.54 7.78 -9.24
CA LEU A 81 18.94 7.94 -7.92
C LEU A 81 19.69 7.11 -6.87
N ARG A 82 20.14 5.90 -7.20
CA ARG A 82 20.95 5.09 -6.30
C ARG A 82 22.28 5.74 -5.95
N VAL A 83 22.98 6.31 -6.94
CA VAL A 83 24.25 7.03 -6.70
C VAL A 83 24.02 8.25 -5.83
N GLU A 84 22.94 8.98 -6.09
CA GLU A 84 22.58 10.15 -5.30
C GLU A 84 22.21 9.80 -3.85
N LEU A 85 21.43 8.74 -3.62
CA LEU A 85 21.11 8.26 -2.28
C LEU A 85 22.36 7.82 -1.50
N LEU A 86 23.33 7.18 -2.18
CA LEU A 86 24.62 6.83 -1.58
C LEU A 86 25.37 8.09 -1.14
N SER A 87 25.46 9.08 -2.04
CA SER A 87 26.11 10.37 -1.78
C SER A 87 25.46 11.10 -0.60
N ALA A 88 24.14 11.24 -0.62
CA ALA A 88 23.38 11.90 0.44
C ALA A 88 23.50 11.16 1.79
N SER A 89 23.54 9.82 1.78
CA SER A 89 23.72 9.03 3.00
C SER A 89 25.12 9.13 3.62
N ALA A 90 26.16 9.44 2.83
CA ALA A 90 27.53 9.58 3.33
C ALA A 90 27.70 10.75 4.30
N PHE A 91 26.82 11.75 4.24
CA PHE A 91 26.84 12.91 5.12
C PHE A 91 26.13 12.67 6.47
N LEU A 92 25.47 11.52 6.65
CA LEU A 92 24.84 11.10 7.91
C LEU A 92 25.87 10.35 8.75
N VAL A 93 26.76 11.09 9.44
CA VAL A 93 27.96 10.54 10.09
C VAL A 93 27.67 9.83 11.43
N ASN A 94 26.52 10.04 12.07
CA ASN A 94 26.19 9.39 13.35
C ASN A 94 24.90 8.55 13.26
N ASP A 95 25.02 7.31 13.75
CA ASP A 95 24.00 6.25 13.90
C ASP A 95 23.53 5.49 12.65
N LYS A 96 24.08 4.26 12.49
CA LYS A 96 23.40 3.17 11.77
C LYS A 96 22.38 2.53 12.72
N PRO A 97 21.10 2.44 12.31
CA PRO A 97 20.65 1.25 11.58
C PRO A 97 19.83 1.53 10.30
N ASN A 98 19.63 2.79 9.91
CA ASN A 98 18.72 3.16 8.79
C ASN A 98 19.23 2.81 7.38
N SER A 99 20.53 2.61 7.18
CA SER A 99 21.06 2.23 5.85
C SER A 99 20.48 0.90 5.36
N SER A 100 20.27 -0.07 6.26
CA SER A 100 19.68 -1.37 5.89
C SER A 100 18.20 -1.28 5.51
N GLN A 101 17.48 -0.33 6.12
CA GLN A 101 16.06 -0.10 5.86
C GLN A 101 15.87 0.66 4.55
N LEU A 102 16.67 1.71 4.29
CA LEU A 102 16.64 2.45 3.03
C LEU A 102 16.83 1.53 1.83
N TRP A 103 17.86 0.66 1.85
CA TRP A 103 18.12 -0.24 0.72
C TRP A 103 17.05 -1.32 0.55
N ARG A 104 16.47 -1.80 1.66
CA ARG A 104 15.33 -2.72 1.61
C ARG A 104 14.13 -2.06 0.93
N LEU A 105 13.82 -0.83 1.33
CA LEU A 105 12.72 -0.05 0.77
C LEU A 105 12.98 0.34 -0.69
N TYR A 106 14.21 0.72 -1.03
CA TYR A 106 14.66 1.01 -2.39
C TYR A 106 14.40 -0.19 -3.30
N TRP A 107 14.92 -1.37 -2.97
CA TRP A 107 14.74 -2.55 -3.82
C TRP A 107 13.30 -3.03 -3.88
N SER A 108 12.54 -2.91 -2.79
CA SER A 108 11.11 -3.23 -2.79
C SER A 108 10.31 -2.27 -3.69
N SER A 109 10.67 -1.00 -3.73
CA SER A 109 10.01 0.04 -4.53
C SER A 109 10.41 -0.12 -6.00
N HIS A 110 11.69 -0.35 -6.28
CA HIS A 110 12.22 -0.68 -7.59
C HIS A 110 11.51 -1.89 -8.22
N GLN A 111 11.38 -3.01 -7.50
CA GLN A 111 10.67 -4.19 -8.01
C GLN A 111 9.20 -3.89 -8.34
N ARG A 112 8.50 -3.17 -7.46
CA ARG A 112 7.09 -2.78 -7.68
C ARG A 112 6.94 -1.82 -8.86
N PHE A 113 7.88 -0.88 -9.01
CA PHE A 113 7.94 0.05 -10.13
C PHE A 113 8.04 -0.69 -11.47
N PHE A 114 9.05 -1.54 -11.64
CA PHE A 114 9.24 -2.25 -12.91
C PHE A 114 8.15 -3.28 -13.18
N ARG A 115 7.56 -3.87 -12.14
CA ARG A 115 6.37 -4.69 -12.28
C ARG A 115 5.21 -3.91 -12.91
N HIS A 116 4.93 -2.68 -12.46
CA HIS A 116 3.91 -1.84 -13.08
C HIS A 116 4.26 -1.44 -14.51
N MET A 117 5.54 -1.13 -14.79
CA MET A 117 5.99 -0.83 -16.16
C MET A 117 5.70 -2.01 -17.10
N CYS A 118 6.08 -3.23 -16.70
CA CYS A 118 5.81 -4.44 -17.49
C CYS A 118 4.32 -4.71 -17.67
N MET A 119 3.49 -4.40 -16.67
CA MET A 119 2.03 -4.53 -16.79
C MET A 119 1.46 -3.54 -17.79
N SER A 120 1.92 -2.29 -17.76
CA SER A 120 1.48 -1.23 -18.67
C SER A 120 1.90 -1.51 -20.11
N ALA A 121 3.09 -2.08 -20.32
CA ALA A 121 3.58 -2.49 -21.63
C ALA A 121 2.68 -3.52 -22.34
N LYS A 122 1.88 -4.29 -21.59
CA LYS A 122 0.94 -5.27 -22.16
C LYS A 122 -0.39 -4.65 -22.59
N VAL A 123 -0.70 -3.42 -22.16
CA VAL A 123 -2.01 -2.80 -22.38
C VAL A 123 -2.33 -2.66 -23.87
N PRO A 124 -1.44 -2.12 -24.73
CA PRO A 124 -1.74 -1.97 -26.16
C PRO A 124 -2.07 -3.32 -26.83
N ALA A 125 -1.29 -4.36 -26.56
CA ALA A 125 -1.54 -5.70 -27.10
C ALA A 125 -2.85 -6.31 -26.58
N THR A 126 -3.16 -6.13 -25.30
CA THR A 126 -4.40 -6.61 -24.67
C THR A 126 -5.62 -5.94 -25.30
N VAL A 127 -5.57 -4.63 -25.51
CA VAL A 127 -6.62 -3.87 -26.18
C VAL A 127 -6.79 -4.34 -27.63
N ARG A 128 -5.70 -4.58 -28.37
CA ARG A 128 -5.75 -5.13 -29.73
C ARG A 128 -6.41 -6.51 -29.78
N LEU A 129 -6.01 -7.44 -28.89
CA LEU A 129 -6.58 -8.77 -28.78
C LEU A 129 -8.07 -8.73 -28.41
N ALA A 130 -8.44 -7.88 -27.45
CA ALA A 130 -9.83 -7.70 -27.05
C ALA A 130 -10.67 -7.17 -28.22
N LYS A 131 -10.22 -6.11 -28.91
CA LYS A 131 -10.91 -5.55 -30.08
C LYS A 131 -11.02 -6.58 -31.23
N HIS A 132 -10.01 -7.41 -31.43
CA HIS A 132 -10.07 -8.50 -32.41
C HIS A 132 -11.13 -9.54 -32.05
N ALA A 133 -11.14 -10.03 -30.81
CA ALA A 133 -12.15 -10.98 -30.34
C ALA A 133 -13.57 -10.44 -30.47
N LEU A 134 -13.79 -9.16 -30.16
CA LEU A 134 -15.10 -8.50 -30.34
C LEU A 134 -15.54 -8.45 -31.81
N LYS A 135 -14.60 -8.28 -32.76
CA LYS A 135 -14.89 -8.32 -34.21
C LYS A 135 -15.27 -9.71 -34.68
N GLU A 136 -14.76 -10.76 -34.04
CA GLU A 136 -15.11 -12.17 -34.30
C GLU A 136 -16.41 -12.61 -33.61
N ASP A 137 -17.23 -11.68 -33.13
CA ASP A 137 -18.46 -11.95 -32.39
C ASP A 137 -18.26 -12.73 -31.07
N LYS A 138 -17.08 -12.59 -30.44
CA LYS A 138 -16.77 -13.19 -29.14
C LYS A 138 -16.91 -12.17 -28.01
N CYS A 139 -16.92 -12.67 -26.77
CA CYS A 139 -16.90 -11.85 -25.55
C CYS A 139 -15.55 -11.98 -24.86
N VAL A 140 -15.09 -10.89 -24.24
CA VAL A 140 -13.75 -10.83 -23.63
C VAL A 140 -13.85 -10.77 -22.11
N VAL A 141 -13.00 -11.55 -21.45
CA VAL A 141 -12.79 -11.47 -20.00
C VAL A 141 -11.30 -11.21 -19.77
N ILE A 142 -10.95 -10.11 -19.11
CA ILE A 142 -9.58 -9.73 -18.83
C ILE A 142 -9.30 -9.93 -17.34
N GLY A 143 -8.32 -10.76 -17.04
CA GLY A 143 -7.87 -11.04 -15.69
C GLY A 143 -6.64 -10.23 -15.30
N LEU A 144 -6.73 -9.48 -14.19
CA LEU A 144 -5.59 -8.77 -13.59
C LEU A 144 -5.60 -8.92 -12.06
N GLN A 145 -4.45 -8.79 -11.40
CA GLN A 145 -4.38 -8.86 -9.93
C GLN A 145 -4.33 -7.46 -9.32
N SER A 146 -3.61 -6.54 -9.95
CA SER A 146 -3.30 -5.23 -9.39
C SER A 146 -4.21 -4.14 -9.96
N THR A 147 -5.14 -3.62 -9.16
CA THR A 147 -6.09 -2.57 -9.58
C THR A 147 -5.54 -1.15 -9.45
N GLY A 148 -4.46 -0.94 -8.67
CA GLY A 148 -3.87 0.37 -8.43
C GLY A 148 -4.74 1.36 -7.64
N GLU A 149 -5.83 0.89 -7.03
CA GLU A 149 -6.81 1.71 -6.30
C GLU A 149 -6.19 2.55 -5.20
N ALA A 150 -5.36 1.97 -4.31
CA ALA A 150 -4.77 2.69 -3.19
C ALA A 150 -3.99 3.95 -3.62
N ARG A 151 -3.32 3.92 -4.78
CA ARG A 151 -2.61 5.09 -5.31
C ARG A 151 -3.57 6.11 -5.92
N THR A 152 -4.67 5.63 -6.49
CA THR A 152 -5.72 6.48 -7.04
C THR A 152 -6.40 7.26 -5.92
N GLU A 153 -6.76 6.60 -4.82
CA GLU A 153 -7.36 7.25 -3.65
C GLU A 153 -6.41 8.25 -2.97
N GLU A 154 -5.12 7.90 -2.83
CA GLU A 154 -4.09 8.79 -2.28
C GLU A 154 -3.92 10.04 -3.16
N ALA A 155 -3.84 9.87 -4.48
CA ALA A 155 -3.73 10.97 -5.42
C ALA A 155 -5.00 11.85 -5.44
N VAL A 156 -6.19 11.27 -5.39
CA VAL A 156 -7.45 12.03 -5.31
C VAL A 156 -7.55 12.82 -4.00
N THR A 157 -7.04 12.27 -2.90
CA THR A 157 -6.97 12.99 -1.62
C THR A 157 -5.98 14.17 -1.69
N LYS A 158 -4.87 14.03 -2.44
CA LYS A 158 -3.82 15.03 -2.56
C LYS A 158 -4.14 16.14 -3.58
N TYR A 159 -4.71 15.79 -4.73
CA TYR A 159 -4.89 16.70 -5.87
C TYR A 159 -6.36 17.05 -6.15
N GLY A 160 -7.31 16.33 -5.54
CA GLY A 160 -8.75 16.53 -5.73
C GLY A 160 -9.40 15.52 -6.67
N PHE A 161 -10.69 15.74 -6.95
CA PHE A 161 -11.52 14.83 -7.74
C PHE A 161 -11.37 14.99 -9.26
N GLU A 162 -10.86 16.13 -9.72
CA GLU A 162 -10.60 16.42 -11.13
C GLU A 162 -9.10 16.46 -11.36
N LEU A 163 -8.63 15.66 -12.32
CA LEU A 163 -7.21 15.49 -12.63
C LEU A 163 -6.99 15.67 -14.14
N ASP A 164 -5.77 16.05 -14.52
CA ASP A 164 -5.43 16.28 -15.93
C ASP A 164 -5.39 14.99 -16.76
N ASP A 165 -4.95 13.88 -16.16
CA ASP A 165 -4.95 12.55 -16.78
C ASP A 165 -5.00 11.43 -15.72
N PHE A 166 -5.06 10.18 -16.17
CA PHE A 166 -5.00 9.02 -15.29
C PHE A 166 -3.73 9.01 -14.42
N ILE A 167 -3.86 8.44 -13.22
CA ILE A 167 -2.74 8.37 -12.28
C ILE A 167 -1.71 7.34 -12.74
N SER A 168 -0.46 7.77 -12.86
CA SER A 168 0.68 6.89 -13.10
C SER A 168 1.13 6.23 -11.80
N GLY A 169 0.80 4.95 -11.64
CA GLY A 169 1.23 4.14 -10.50
C GLY A 169 2.77 4.11 -10.29
N PRO A 170 3.60 3.99 -11.34
CA PRO A 170 5.05 4.11 -11.24
C PRO A 170 5.51 5.50 -10.72
N ARG A 171 4.88 6.59 -11.18
CA ARG A 171 5.23 7.96 -10.78
C ARG A 171 4.95 8.20 -9.31
N GLU A 172 3.72 7.90 -8.85
CA GLU A 172 3.34 8.10 -7.45
C GLU A 172 4.20 7.28 -6.50
N LEU A 173 4.58 6.06 -6.90
CA LEU A 173 5.50 5.23 -6.14
C LEU A 173 6.88 5.89 -5.98
N LEU A 174 7.43 6.46 -7.06
CA LEU A 174 8.72 7.16 -7.02
C LEU A 174 8.66 8.44 -6.19
N LEU A 175 7.62 9.26 -6.38
CA LEU A 175 7.41 10.48 -5.62
C LEU A 175 7.34 10.18 -4.13
N LYS A 176 6.48 9.26 -3.72
CA LYS A 176 6.35 8.85 -2.32
C LYS A 176 7.65 8.31 -1.75
N PHE A 177 8.38 7.49 -2.51
CA PHE A 177 9.65 6.94 -2.06
C PHE A 177 10.69 8.05 -1.77
N VAL A 178 10.83 9.03 -2.66
CA VAL A 178 11.77 10.15 -2.46
C VAL A 178 11.26 11.12 -1.39
N GLU A 179 9.95 11.39 -1.33
CA GLU A 179 9.34 12.24 -0.30
C GLU A 179 9.58 11.67 1.10
N GLU A 180 9.41 10.36 1.33
CA GLU A 180 9.51 9.73 2.64
C GLU A 180 10.92 9.29 3.03
N TYR A 181 11.72 8.78 2.08
CA TYR A 181 12.95 8.05 2.40
C TYR A 181 14.24 8.71 1.90
N TYR A 182 14.16 9.87 1.25
CA TYR A 182 15.38 10.59 0.88
C TYR A 182 16.16 11.00 2.16
N PRO A 183 17.43 10.63 2.29
CA PRO A 183 18.22 10.91 3.49
C PRO A 183 18.50 12.41 3.62
N LEU A 184 17.93 13.03 4.65
CA LEU A 184 18.19 14.41 5.01
C LEU A 184 19.01 14.47 6.30
N PRO A 185 19.97 15.41 6.42
CA PRO A 185 20.61 15.73 7.71
C PRO A 185 19.56 16.12 8.77
N GLU A 186 19.95 16.05 10.05
CA GLU A 186 19.09 16.56 11.12
C GLU A 186 18.77 18.04 10.89
N LYS A 187 17.48 18.37 10.94
CA LYS A 187 17.03 19.76 10.84
C LYS A 187 17.55 20.51 12.07
N PRO A 188 18.36 21.57 11.93
CA PRO A 188 18.78 22.37 13.06
C PRO A 188 17.54 22.98 13.73
N GLU A 189 17.41 22.83 15.05
CA GLU A 189 16.40 23.57 15.79
C GLU A 189 16.71 25.07 15.69
N PRO A 190 15.71 25.92 15.38
CA PRO A 190 15.88 27.36 15.46
C PRO A 190 16.37 27.73 16.87
N LEU A 191 17.33 28.65 16.97
CA LEU A 191 17.63 29.29 18.24
C LEU A 191 16.31 29.89 18.74
N GLY A 192 15.80 29.44 19.89
CA GLY A 192 14.54 29.92 20.45
C GLY A 192 14.53 31.44 20.51
N GLY A 193 13.78 32.06 19.60
CA GLY A 193 13.70 33.50 19.40
C GLY A 193 13.04 33.77 18.05
N GLU A 194 11.78 34.24 18.10
CA GLU A 194 10.82 34.41 17.01
C GLU A 194 10.05 33.12 16.63
N VAL A 195 9.11 32.76 17.51
CA VAL A 195 8.02 31.85 17.17
C VAL A 195 6.99 32.66 16.39
N ASP A 196 6.79 32.33 15.11
CA ASP A 196 5.63 32.78 14.34
C ASP A 196 4.37 32.10 14.92
N PRO A 197 3.29 32.83 15.29
CA PRO A 197 2.20 32.28 16.12
C PRO A 197 1.38 31.13 15.51
N VAL A 198 1.67 30.72 14.28
CA VAL A 198 0.80 29.83 13.47
C VAL A 198 1.19 28.35 13.56
N GLU A 199 2.44 28.01 13.95
CA GLU A 199 2.87 26.59 13.99
C GLU A 199 2.53 25.84 15.29
N LEU A 200 2.13 26.54 16.35
CA LEU A 200 1.77 25.93 17.65
C LEU A 200 0.46 25.10 17.61
N GLN A 201 -0.41 25.31 16.61
CA GLN A 201 -1.67 24.58 16.52
C GLN A 201 -1.57 23.21 15.83
N ARG A 202 -0.54 22.95 15.01
CA ARG A 202 -0.46 21.68 14.26
C ARG A 202 0.26 20.53 15.00
N LYS A 203 1.09 20.82 15.99
CA LYS A 203 1.81 19.78 16.75
C LYS A 203 1.01 19.18 17.92
N ARG A 204 -0.15 19.75 18.30
CA ARG A 204 -0.96 19.22 19.42
C ARG A 204 -1.90 18.07 19.05
N HIS A 205 -2.03 17.65 17.79
CA HIS A 205 -3.02 16.64 17.39
C HIS A 205 -2.47 15.28 16.92
N SER A 206 -1.18 14.95 17.09
CA SER A 206 -0.63 13.75 16.43
C SER A 206 0.23 12.80 17.28
N THR A 207 0.48 13.06 18.57
CA THR A 207 1.22 12.15 19.46
C THR A 207 0.76 12.39 20.91
N ALA A 208 0.24 11.45 21.70
CA ALA A 208 0.22 10.01 21.59
C ALA A 208 -0.90 9.43 22.47
N SER A 209 -1.70 8.54 21.91
CA SER A 209 -2.17 7.35 22.61
C SER A 209 -1.02 6.33 22.65
N ASP A 210 -0.93 5.61 23.76
CA ASP A 210 -0.11 4.42 24.01
C ASP A 210 1.42 4.58 24.03
N VAL A 211 2.01 4.58 25.24
CA VAL A 211 3.07 3.60 25.59
C VAL A 211 3.04 3.26 27.09
N SER A 212 2.89 1.96 27.33
CA SER A 212 3.00 1.20 28.57
C SER A 212 4.33 1.36 29.32
N LEU A 213 4.26 1.68 30.62
CA LEU A 213 5.39 1.63 31.57
C LEU A 213 5.43 0.26 32.26
N LYS A 214 6.45 -0.56 31.97
CA LYS A 214 6.89 -1.68 32.84
C LYS A 214 8.11 -1.26 33.64
N GLY A 215 7.90 -0.97 34.93
CA GLY A 215 8.95 -0.78 35.93
C GLY A 215 9.48 -2.12 36.47
N ARG A 216 10.81 -2.21 36.66
CA ARG A 216 11.50 -3.28 37.39
C ARG A 216 11.43 -2.99 38.90
N VAL A 217 10.90 -3.92 39.70
CA VAL A 217 11.24 -4.05 41.12
C VAL A 217 11.41 -5.53 41.47
N ARG A 218 12.55 -5.85 42.13
CA ARG A 218 12.85 -7.16 42.73
C ARG A 218 12.09 -7.32 44.06
N LYS A 219 11.40 -8.46 44.27
CA LYS A 219 11.56 -9.32 45.48
C LYS A 219 10.66 -10.58 45.40
N VAL A 220 11.34 -11.72 45.52
CA VAL A 220 11.02 -13.00 46.18
C VAL A 220 9.58 -13.53 46.14
N ALA A 221 9.46 -14.74 45.59
CA ALA A 221 8.27 -15.56 45.55
C ALA A 221 7.96 -16.26 46.88
N ARG A 222 6.66 -16.39 47.23
CA ARG A 222 6.06 -17.70 47.52
C ARG A 222 4.53 -17.69 47.33
N TRP A 223 4.06 -18.85 46.89
CA TRP A 223 2.78 -19.24 46.27
C TRP A 223 1.48 -19.15 47.09
N LYS A 224 0.38 -18.75 46.38
CA LYS A 224 -0.98 -19.35 46.14
C LYS A 224 -1.76 -20.09 47.26
N PRO A 225 -3.09 -20.31 47.09
CA PRO A 225 -4.18 -19.51 46.48
C PRO A 225 -5.47 -19.51 47.36
N THR A 226 -6.56 -18.85 46.95
CA THR A 226 -7.95 -19.40 46.80
C THR A 226 -9.02 -18.30 46.74
N ASN A 227 -9.87 -18.44 45.72
CA ASN A 227 -11.34 -18.30 45.70
C ASN A 227 -12.11 -17.00 46.05
N ASP A 228 -12.92 -16.65 45.04
CA ASP A 228 -14.37 -16.43 45.07
C ASP A 228 -14.97 -15.03 45.27
N HIS A 229 -16.04 -14.86 44.47
CA HIS A 229 -17.20 -13.97 44.57
C HIS A 229 -17.19 -12.58 43.91
N GLU A 230 -17.70 -12.59 42.67
CA GLU A 230 -18.90 -11.88 42.17
C GLU A 230 -19.53 -10.75 42.99
N SER A 231 -19.75 -9.61 42.30
CA SER A 231 -20.93 -8.72 42.25
C SER A 231 -20.42 -7.32 41.85
N GLY A 232 -21.00 -6.57 40.91
CA GLY A 232 -22.34 -6.54 40.36
C GLY A 232 -22.86 -5.11 40.55
N GLU A 233 -23.16 -4.44 39.42
CA GLU A 233 -24.08 -3.29 39.29
C GLU A 233 -23.65 -1.94 39.88
N GLU A 234 -24.17 -0.76 39.50
CA GLU A 234 -24.73 -0.18 38.28
C GLU A 234 -24.69 1.35 38.50
N SER A 235 -25.07 2.10 37.48
CA SER A 235 -24.96 3.53 37.20
C SER A 235 -25.64 4.56 38.14
N GLU A 236 -25.50 5.84 37.72
CA GLU A 236 -26.29 7.05 38.05
C GLU A 236 -25.56 8.01 39.03
N THR A 237 -25.38 9.33 38.84
CA THR A 237 -26.13 10.35 38.08
C THR A 237 -25.31 11.65 37.91
N ASP A 238 -25.73 12.38 36.87
CA ASP A 238 -25.61 13.79 36.48
C ASP A 238 -25.12 14.92 37.43
N SER A 239 -24.23 15.74 36.85
CA SER A 239 -24.40 17.17 36.52
C SER A 239 -23.67 18.29 37.31
N VAL A 240 -23.26 19.26 36.47
CA VAL A 240 -22.98 20.71 36.69
C VAL A 240 -21.55 21.12 37.02
N GLY A 241 -20.96 21.90 36.10
CA GLY A 241 -19.86 22.83 36.40
C GLY A 241 -18.92 23.08 35.24
N GLU A 242 -19.35 23.84 34.23
CA GLU A 242 -18.40 24.52 33.33
C GLU A 242 -17.55 25.50 34.15
N SER A 243 -16.27 25.22 34.27
CA SER A 243 -15.25 26.21 34.60
C SER A 243 -14.14 26.11 33.56
N THR A 244 -14.11 27.13 32.70
CA THR A 244 -13.00 27.45 31.81
C THR A 244 -11.73 27.65 32.64
N GLU A 245 -10.93 26.61 32.78
CA GLU A 245 -9.57 26.72 33.30
C GLU A 245 -8.64 27.06 32.12
N SER A 246 -8.00 28.21 32.25
CA SER A 246 -6.96 28.69 31.36
C SER A 246 -5.82 27.69 31.27
N ASP A 247 -5.37 27.42 30.04
CA ASP A 247 -4.13 26.72 29.70
C ASP A 247 -2.92 27.49 30.30
N ASP A 248 -2.66 27.32 31.60
CA ASP A 248 -1.40 27.73 32.23
C ASP A 248 -0.34 26.71 31.81
N GLU A 249 0.51 27.07 30.83
CA GLU A 249 1.69 26.28 30.48
C GLU A 249 2.54 26.04 31.73
N PHE A 250 2.83 24.78 32.04
CA PHE A 250 3.66 24.38 33.18
C PHE A 250 5.08 24.95 33.05
N GLN A 251 5.36 26.03 33.77
CA GLN A 251 6.68 26.66 33.82
C GLN A 251 7.51 26.02 34.94
N ILE A 252 8.53 25.26 34.55
CA ILE A 252 9.37 24.47 35.47
C ILE A 252 10.77 25.08 35.51
N CYS A 253 11.36 25.16 36.71
CA CYS A 253 12.75 25.59 36.86
C CYS A 253 13.75 24.49 36.44
N GLU A 254 14.73 24.83 35.60
CA GLU A 254 15.77 23.91 35.11
C GLU A 254 16.67 23.31 36.21
N ILE A 255 16.78 23.94 37.39
CA ILE A 255 17.67 23.49 38.46
C ILE A 255 16.99 22.51 39.41
N CYS A 256 15.78 22.83 39.87
CA CYS A 256 15.06 22.01 40.85
C CYS A 256 13.97 21.15 40.21
N ASN A 257 13.61 21.41 38.96
CA ASN A 257 12.57 20.73 38.21
C ASN A 257 11.20 20.75 38.92
N THR A 258 10.91 21.84 39.65
CA THR A 258 9.63 22.09 40.34
C THR A 258 8.90 23.30 39.76
N GLU A 259 7.58 23.35 39.97
CA GLU A 259 6.67 24.44 39.58
C GLU A 259 6.38 25.42 40.72
N GLU A 260 7.00 25.22 41.88
CA GLU A 260 6.85 26.09 43.04
C GLU A 260 7.34 27.51 42.68
N GLU A 261 6.49 28.53 42.79
CA GLU A 261 6.81 29.91 42.38
C GLU A 261 6.88 30.16 40.85
N SER A 262 6.12 29.40 40.05
CA SER A 262 6.01 29.55 38.58
C SER A 262 5.82 31.00 38.08
N LYS A 263 5.14 31.86 38.85
CA LYS A 263 4.92 33.29 38.53
C LYS A 263 6.15 34.18 38.73
N ARG A 264 7.29 33.65 39.20
CA ARG A 264 8.53 34.37 39.53
C ARG A 264 9.79 33.71 38.93
N LEU A 265 9.65 33.04 37.79
CA LEU A 265 10.78 32.47 37.07
C LEU A 265 11.56 33.52 36.26
N LEU A 266 12.88 33.46 36.32
CA LEU A 266 13.80 34.22 35.48
C LEU A 266 14.04 33.46 34.18
N ARG A 267 13.78 34.09 33.04
CA ARG A 267 14.09 33.56 31.71
C ARG A 267 15.49 34.00 31.29
N CYS A 268 16.37 33.04 31.00
CA CYS A 268 17.70 33.34 30.47
C CYS A 268 17.59 33.87 29.04
N SER A 269 18.14 35.06 28.76
CA SER A 269 18.16 35.67 27.43
C SER A 269 18.96 34.86 26.39
N CYS A 270 19.91 34.02 26.84
CA CYS A 270 20.79 33.25 25.95
C CYS A 270 20.25 31.86 25.58
N CYS A 271 19.58 31.16 26.50
CA CYS A 271 19.12 29.78 26.27
C CYS A 271 17.61 29.59 26.42
N GLY A 272 16.87 30.64 26.79
CA GLY A 272 15.41 30.60 26.94
C GLY A 272 14.90 29.81 28.15
N GLN A 273 15.78 29.14 28.90
CA GLN A 273 15.42 28.32 30.06
C GLN A 273 14.99 29.17 31.26
N LEU A 274 14.14 28.57 32.11
CA LEU A 274 13.51 29.21 33.26
C LEU A 274 14.20 28.79 34.57
N PHE A 275 14.43 29.74 35.47
CA PHE A 275 15.14 29.52 36.73
C PHE A 275 14.48 30.26 37.89
N HIS A 276 14.34 29.61 39.06
CA HIS A 276 13.96 30.33 40.26
C HIS A 276 15.10 31.25 40.72
N PRO A 277 14.82 32.50 41.12
CA PRO A 277 15.82 33.40 41.70
C PRO A 277 16.54 32.80 42.92
N SER A 278 15.82 31.98 43.69
CA SER A 278 16.29 31.22 44.86
C SER A 278 17.06 29.95 44.51
N CYS A 279 16.97 29.43 43.28
CA CYS A 279 17.79 28.27 42.86
C CYS A 279 19.16 28.68 42.29
N LEU A 280 19.36 29.98 42.03
CA LEU A 280 20.62 30.53 41.51
C LEU A 280 21.63 30.80 42.62
N VAL A 281 22.92 30.69 42.31
CA VAL A 281 24.02 31.00 43.23
C VAL A 281 24.92 32.07 42.61
N PRO A 282 25.08 33.26 43.23
CA PRO A 282 24.36 33.73 44.41
C PRO A 282 22.87 33.98 44.13
N HIS A 283 22.03 33.83 45.17
CA HIS A 283 20.59 34.06 45.07
C HIS A 283 20.29 35.49 44.63
N ILE A 284 19.36 35.63 43.68
CA ILE A 284 18.97 36.94 43.15
C ILE A 284 17.74 37.42 43.90
N THR A 285 17.88 38.53 44.63
CA THR A 285 16.78 39.12 45.43
C THR A 285 15.99 40.18 44.69
N ASP A 286 16.58 40.80 43.66
CA ASP A 286 15.94 41.85 42.85
C ASP A 286 15.79 41.38 41.41
N PHE A 287 14.58 41.50 40.85
CA PHE A 287 14.33 41.19 39.43
C PHE A 287 15.14 42.17 38.57
N PRO A 288 16.16 41.69 37.81
CA PRO A 288 16.95 42.56 36.95
C PRO A 288 16.05 43.16 35.87
N SER A 289 16.19 44.46 35.60
CA SER A 289 15.28 45.17 34.70
C SER A 289 15.53 44.88 33.21
N GLU A 290 16.71 44.40 32.81
CA GLU A 290 17.01 43.97 31.42
C GLU A 290 18.07 42.83 31.36
N ASP A 291 17.93 41.96 30.35
CA ASP A 291 18.80 40.86 29.86
C ASP A 291 19.65 40.08 30.88
N TRP A 292 18.97 39.29 31.72
CA TRP A 292 19.63 38.33 32.61
C TRP A 292 20.04 37.03 31.88
N SER A 293 21.31 36.61 32.07
CA SER A 293 21.84 35.32 31.60
C SER A 293 22.17 34.38 32.78
N CYS A 294 21.88 33.08 32.62
CA CYS A 294 22.18 32.08 33.65
C CYS A 294 23.69 31.84 33.79
N GLN A 295 24.12 31.31 34.93
CA GLN A 295 25.54 31.08 35.23
C GLN A 295 26.23 30.21 34.17
N SER A 296 25.55 29.16 33.68
CA SER A 296 26.06 28.31 32.60
C SER A 296 26.20 29.03 31.25
N CYS A 297 25.48 30.13 31.03
CA CYS A 297 25.64 31.01 29.87
C CYS A 297 26.64 32.14 30.14
N LYS A 298 26.81 32.58 31.40
CA LYS A 298 27.88 33.51 31.81
C LYS A 298 29.27 32.87 31.77
N GLU A 299 29.36 31.57 32.00
CA GLU A 299 30.60 30.78 31.88
C GLU A 299 30.93 30.42 30.43
N LYS A 300 29.97 30.56 29.50
CA LYS A 300 30.21 30.43 28.07
C LYS A 300 30.72 31.77 27.54
N THR A 301 31.97 31.81 27.08
CA THR A 301 32.55 33.01 26.49
C THR A 301 31.75 33.49 25.26
N GLU A 302 31.78 34.78 24.95
CA GLU A 302 31.24 35.32 23.68
C GLU A 302 31.79 34.54 22.48
N GLU A 303 33.05 34.11 22.56
CA GLU A 303 33.69 33.22 21.59
C GLU A 303 32.97 31.88 21.41
N TYR A 304 32.49 31.25 22.49
CA TYR A 304 31.68 30.02 22.43
C TYR A 304 30.34 30.27 21.73
N LEU A 305 29.67 31.39 22.02
CA LEU A 305 28.39 31.74 21.40
C LEU A 305 28.55 32.02 19.90
N ILE A 306 29.61 32.73 19.49
CA ILE A 306 29.97 32.96 18.08
C ILE A 306 30.26 31.63 17.37
N ALA A 307 31.07 30.76 17.97
CA ALA A 307 31.41 29.45 17.41
C ALA A 307 30.16 28.56 17.27
N ARG A 308 29.24 28.59 18.25
CA ARG A 308 27.97 27.85 18.19
C ARG A 308 27.05 28.36 17.08
N ARG A 309 26.93 29.68 16.91
CA ARG A 309 26.15 30.28 15.79
C ARG A 309 26.74 29.89 14.44
N ALA A 310 28.07 29.94 14.29
CA ALA A 310 28.74 29.52 13.06
C ALA A 310 28.51 28.03 12.76
N TYR A 311 28.55 27.18 13.78
CA TYR A 311 28.25 25.75 13.64
C TYR A 311 26.80 25.50 13.20
N LEU A 312 25.82 26.17 13.82
CA LEU A 312 24.41 26.04 13.44
C LEU A 312 24.13 26.56 12.02
N ALA A 313 24.74 27.69 11.63
CA ALA A 313 24.64 28.23 10.28
C ALA A 313 25.19 27.25 9.23
N GLU A 314 26.32 26.59 9.52
CA GLU A 314 26.89 25.56 8.65
C GLU A 314 25.99 24.30 8.58
N LEU A 315 25.37 23.89 9.69
CA LEU A 315 24.43 22.77 9.70
C LEU A 315 23.16 23.08 8.89
N LEU A 316 22.62 24.28 9.03
CA LEU A 316 21.46 24.75 8.26
C LEU A 316 21.78 24.79 6.77
N LYS A 317 22.94 25.34 6.40
CA LYS A 317 23.41 25.36 5.01
C LYS A 317 23.49 23.95 4.40
N ARG A 318 23.95 22.95 5.16
CA ARG A 318 23.99 21.55 4.70
C ARG A 318 22.59 20.97 4.53
N TYR A 319 21.70 21.25 5.46
CA TYR A 319 20.30 20.82 5.40
C TYR A 319 19.60 21.40 4.17
N ASP A 320 19.74 22.71 3.92
CA ASP A 320 19.12 23.40 2.79
C ASP A 320 19.63 22.86 1.45
N VAL A 321 20.94 22.60 1.33
CA VAL A 321 21.53 22.00 0.12
C VAL A 321 20.97 20.58 -0.11
N ALA A 322 20.78 19.78 0.93
CA ALA A 322 20.17 18.45 0.80
C ALA A 322 18.69 18.53 0.40
N LEU A 323 17.97 19.52 0.94
CA LEU A 323 16.56 19.75 0.61
C LEU A 323 16.38 20.22 -0.85
N ASP A 324 17.27 21.08 -1.35
CA ASP A 324 17.30 21.50 -2.76
C ASP A 324 17.54 20.30 -3.70
N ARG A 325 18.49 19.41 -3.36
CA ARG A 325 18.71 18.17 -4.13
C ARG A 325 17.48 17.28 -4.15
N LYS A 326 16.86 17.04 -2.99
CA LYS A 326 15.59 16.29 -2.89
C LYS A 326 14.52 16.90 -3.80
N SER A 327 14.39 18.22 -3.79
CA SER A 327 13.37 18.95 -4.56
C SER A 327 13.60 18.81 -6.07
N LYS A 328 14.85 18.92 -6.53
CA LYS A 328 15.24 18.69 -7.94
C LYS A 328 14.91 17.28 -8.41
N ILE A 329 15.16 16.26 -7.58
CA ILE A 329 14.80 14.88 -7.92
C ILE A 329 13.28 14.73 -8.07
N LEU A 330 12.50 15.32 -7.17
CA LEU A 330 11.04 15.30 -7.27
C LEU A 330 10.54 15.99 -8.54
N GLU A 331 11.15 17.10 -8.96
CA GLU A 331 10.84 17.75 -10.24
C GLU A 331 11.18 16.86 -11.44
N ILE A 332 12.34 16.21 -11.45
CA ILE A 332 12.71 15.24 -12.49
C ILE A 332 11.64 14.12 -12.56
N ILE A 333 11.23 13.57 -11.42
CA ILE A 333 10.20 12.52 -11.38
C ILE A 333 8.87 12.99 -11.97
N ARG A 334 8.47 14.25 -11.75
CA ARG A 334 7.24 14.82 -12.35
C ARG A 334 7.35 14.96 -13.87
N LEU A 335 8.55 15.17 -14.40
CA LEU A 335 8.81 15.32 -15.83
C LEU A 335 9.07 14.00 -16.56
N LEU A 336 9.38 12.91 -15.84
CA LEU A 336 9.55 11.60 -16.46
C LEU A 336 8.26 11.20 -17.21
N ASP A 337 8.40 10.70 -18.43
CA ASP A 337 7.29 10.06 -19.12
C ASP A 337 7.09 8.66 -18.51
N LEU A 338 5.94 8.42 -17.87
CA LEU A 338 5.64 7.18 -17.15
C LEU A 338 4.20 6.77 -17.44
N PRO A 339 3.93 5.46 -17.56
CA PRO A 339 2.65 4.99 -18.06
C PRO A 339 1.54 5.15 -17.01
N ASN A 340 0.32 5.26 -17.50
CA ASN A 340 -0.90 5.34 -16.71
C ASN A 340 -1.24 4.00 -16.04
N ASN A 341 -2.19 4.02 -15.10
CA ASN A 341 -2.72 2.80 -14.49
C ASN A 341 -3.27 1.84 -15.58
N PRO A 342 -2.78 0.60 -15.68
CA PRO A 342 -3.21 -0.35 -16.70
C PRO A 342 -4.71 -0.62 -16.73
N LEU A 343 -5.36 -0.66 -15.56
CA LEU A 343 -6.80 -0.95 -15.48
C LEU A 343 -7.62 0.20 -16.08
N ASP A 344 -7.34 1.42 -15.66
CA ASP A 344 -8.04 2.61 -16.13
C ASP A 344 -7.80 2.84 -17.62
N ASP A 345 -6.56 2.64 -18.09
CA ASP A 345 -6.18 2.74 -19.51
C ASP A 345 -6.87 1.68 -20.38
N ILE A 346 -6.96 0.43 -19.92
CA ILE A 346 -7.71 -0.62 -20.62
C ILE A 346 -9.20 -0.26 -20.69
N ILE A 347 -9.80 0.21 -19.61
CA ILE A 347 -11.22 0.59 -19.58
C ILE A 347 -11.48 1.72 -20.59
N ASP A 348 -10.67 2.79 -20.56
CA ASP A 348 -10.78 3.95 -21.45
C ASP A 348 -10.67 3.51 -22.93
N GLN A 349 -9.62 2.77 -23.28
CA GLN A 349 -9.37 2.33 -24.66
C GLN A 349 -10.39 1.30 -25.20
N LEU A 350 -11.13 0.63 -24.31
CA LEU A 350 -12.21 -0.32 -24.66
C LEU A 350 -13.60 0.32 -24.62
N GLY A 351 -13.68 1.65 -24.50
CA GLY A 351 -14.92 2.42 -24.63
C GLY A 351 -15.54 2.84 -23.30
N GLY A 352 -14.75 2.87 -22.23
CA GLY A 352 -15.15 3.42 -20.94
C GLY A 352 -16.03 2.47 -20.10
N PRO A 353 -16.48 2.96 -18.93
CA PRO A 353 -17.26 2.18 -17.98
C PRO A 353 -18.61 1.70 -18.54
N ASP A 354 -19.18 2.37 -19.54
CA ASP A 354 -20.44 1.97 -20.16
C ASP A 354 -20.31 0.70 -21.03
N ARG A 355 -19.10 0.42 -21.53
CA ARG A 355 -18.84 -0.72 -22.44
C ARG A 355 -18.12 -1.87 -21.75
N VAL A 356 -17.42 -1.58 -20.65
CA VAL A 356 -16.61 -2.53 -19.90
C VAL A 356 -17.25 -2.85 -18.56
N ALA A 357 -17.49 -4.14 -18.30
CA ALA A 357 -18.01 -4.62 -17.04
C ALA A 357 -16.88 -4.83 -16.04
N GLU A 358 -16.70 -3.89 -15.12
CA GLU A 358 -15.67 -3.98 -14.10
C GLU A 358 -16.18 -4.81 -12.90
N MET A 359 -15.49 -5.89 -12.55
CA MET A 359 -15.74 -6.74 -11.38
C MET A 359 -14.47 -6.84 -10.54
N THR A 360 -14.09 -5.71 -9.96
CA THR A 360 -12.89 -5.57 -9.13
C THR A 360 -13.25 -5.24 -7.69
N GLY A 361 -12.24 -5.27 -6.81
CA GLY A 361 -12.39 -4.85 -5.42
C GLY A 361 -12.47 -3.33 -5.23
N ARG A 362 -12.27 -2.52 -6.29
CA ARG A 362 -12.15 -1.07 -6.12
C ARG A 362 -13.48 -0.39 -5.82
N ARG A 363 -13.47 0.73 -5.09
CA ARG A 363 -14.66 1.51 -4.72
C ARG A 363 -14.93 2.66 -5.68
N GLY A 364 -13.89 3.33 -6.16
CA GLY A 364 -14.01 4.40 -7.15
C GLY A 364 -13.09 4.19 -8.33
N MET A 365 -13.39 4.87 -9.43
CA MET A 365 -12.69 4.80 -10.71
C MET A 365 -12.41 6.21 -11.24
N LEU A 366 -11.41 6.34 -12.11
CA LEU A 366 -11.21 7.55 -12.89
C LEU A 366 -11.88 7.38 -14.25
N VAL A 367 -12.66 8.38 -14.66
CA VAL A 367 -13.37 8.36 -15.95
C VAL A 367 -12.96 9.58 -16.75
N ARG A 368 -12.52 9.37 -18.00
CA ARG A 368 -12.20 10.46 -18.91
C ARG A 368 -13.45 11.28 -19.23
N ALA A 369 -13.32 12.61 -19.13
CA ALA A 369 -14.44 13.50 -19.41
C ALA A 369 -14.86 13.42 -20.89
N SER A 370 -16.14 13.69 -21.17
CA SER A 370 -16.69 13.68 -22.54
C SER A 370 -16.04 14.73 -23.46
N SER A 371 -15.43 15.77 -22.89
CA SER A 371 -14.63 16.77 -23.59
C SER A 371 -13.28 16.23 -24.09
N GLY A 372 -12.89 15.02 -23.67
CA GLY A 372 -11.59 14.41 -23.95
C GLY A 372 -10.43 15.00 -23.14
N LYS A 373 -10.69 16.00 -22.28
CA LYS A 373 -9.68 16.65 -21.44
C LYS A 373 -9.94 16.33 -19.97
N GLY A 374 -8.93 15.82 -19.28
CA GLY A 374 -9.03 15.49 -17.87
C GLY A 374 -9.75 14.16 -17.60
N VAL A 375 -9.60 13.71 -16.35
CA VAL A 375 -10.31 12.59 -15.76
C VAL A 375 -10.95 13.02 -14.45
N THR A 376 -12.12 12.46 -14.17
CA THR A 376 -12.86 12.73 -12.93
C THR A 376 -12.99 11.47 -12.12
N TYR A 377 -12.70 11.55 -10.83
CA TYR A 377 -12.94 10.47 -9.89
C TYR A 377 -14.44 10.32 -9.62
N GLN A 378 -14.94 9.10 -9.78
CA GLN A 378 -16.33 8.75 -9.57
C GLN A 378 -16.42 7.47 -8.75
N SER A 379 -17.43 7.39 -7.89
CA SER A 379 -17.76 6.13 -7.24
C SER A 379 -18.24 5.12 -8.27
N ARG A 380 -17.89 3.83 -8.11
CA ARG A 380 -18.36 2.78 -9.03
C ARG A 380 -19.84 2.49 -8.92
N ASN A 381 -20.45 2.85 -7.80
CA ASN A 381 -21.86 2.59 -7.56
C ASN A 381 -22.73 3.71 -8.17
N THR A 382 -23.86 3.32 -8.76
CA THR A 382 -24.88 4.28 -9.21
C THR A 382 -25.86 4.58 -8.07
N LYS A 383 -26.77 5.54 -8.28
CA LYS A 383 -27.81 5.87 -7.29
C LYS A 383 -28.70 4.67 -6.93
N ASP A 384 -28.86 3.73 -7.87
CA ASP A 384 -29.77 2.60 -7.76
C ASP A 384 -29.09 1.29 -7.33
N VAL A 385 -27.76 1.27 -7.25
CA VAL A 385 -26.97 0.06 -6.92
C VAL A 385 -26.05 0.36 -5.76
N THR A 386 -26.13 -0.44 -4.69
CA THR A 386 -25.22 -0.32 -3.55
C THR A 386 -23.83 -0.81 -3.93
N MET A 387 -22.79 -0.30 -3.25
CA MET A 387 -21.40 -0.68 -3.53
C MET A 387 -21.17 -2.20 -3.50
N GLU A 388 -21.81 -2.90 -2.55
CA GLU A 388 -21.71 -4.36 -2.41
C GLU A 388 -22.30 -5.12 -3.60
N MET A 389 -23.31 -4.53 -4.27
CA MET A 389 -24.00 -5.13 -5.40
C MET A 389 -23.40 -4.75 -6.75
N VAL A 390 -22.47 -3.79 -6.83
CA VAL A 390 -21.88 -3.31 -8.10
C VAL A 390 -21.31 -4.46 -8.92
N ASN A 391 -20.50 -5.34 -8.32
CA ASN A 391 -19.90 -6.45 -9.05
C ASN A 391 -20.96 -7.44 -9.59
N MET A 392 -22.06 -7.62 -8.87
CA MET A 392 -23.18 -8.47 -9.32
C MET A 392 -24.00 -7.81 -10.42
N HIS A 393 -24.20 -6.50 -10.34
CA HIS A 393 -24.83 -5.71 -11.39
C HIS A 393 -24.00 -5.75 -12.69
N GLU A 394 -22.70 -5.49 -12.60
CA GLU A 394 -21.76 -5.52 -13.73
C GLU A 394 -21.69 -6.91 -14.37
N LYS A 395 -21.64 -7.96 -13.55
CA LYS A 395 -21.78 -9.34 -14.03
C LYS A 395 -23.08 -9.53 -14.82
N GLN A 396 -24.21 -9.04 -14.32
CA GLN A 396 -25.50 -9.19 -14.99
C GLN A 396 -25.50 -8.46 -16.35
N LEU A 397 -24.98 -7.23 -16.41
CA LEU A 397 -24.83 -6.50 -17.68
C LEU A 397 -23.98 -7.26 -18.70
N PHE A 398 -22.92 -7.93 -18.25
CA PHE A 398 -22.10 -8.80 -19.11
C PHE A 398 -22.86 -10.05 -19.58
N MET A 399 -23.54 -10.74 -18.66
CA MET A 399 -24.28 -11.98 -18.97
C MET A 399 -25.55 -11.75 -19.79
N ASP A 400 -26.12 -10.54 -19.75
CA ASP A 400 -27.22 -10.09 -20.61
C ASP A 400 -26.74 -9.60 -21.98
N GLY A 401 -25.43 -9.46 -22.17
CA GLY A 401 -24.83 -9.00 -23.44
C GLY A 401 -24.90 -7.48 -23.64
N LYS A 402 -25.26 -6.72 -22.61
CA LYS A 402 -25.24 -5.24 -22.63
C LYS A 402 -23.79 -4.72 -22.67
N LYS A 403 -22.89 -5.40 -21.96
CA LYS A 403 -21.44 -5.20 -22.02
C LYS A 403 -20.77 -6.48 -22.54
N LEU A 404 -19.81 -6.35 -23.44
CA LEU A 404 -19.15 -7.51 -24.10
C LEU A 404 -17.71 -7.74 -23.62
N VAL A 405 -17.18 -6.81 -22.83
CA VAL A 405 -15.89 -6.92 -22.16
C VAL A 405 -16.15 -6.95 -20.66
N ALA A 406 -15.49 -7.86 -19.96
CA ALA A 406 -15.46 -7.91 -18.51
C ALA A 406 -14.02 -7.83 -18.02
N ILE A 407 -13.77 -7.11 -16.94
CA ILE A 407 -12.49 -7.09 -16.25
C ILE A 407 -12.68 -7.64 -14.84
N ILE A 408 -11.86 -8.63 -14.47
CA ILE A 408 -11.92 -9.29 -13.17
C ILE A 408 -10.60 -9.16 -12.42
N SER A 409 -10.71 -8.99 -11.10
CA SER A 409 -9.58 -9.16 -10.18
C SER A 409 -9.86 -10.26 -9.16
N GLU A 410 -8.81 -10.73 -8.48
CA GLU A 410 -8.95 -11.75 -7.42
C GLU A 410 -9.98 -11.32 -6.37
N ALA A 411 -9.90 -10.06 -5.90
CA ALA A 411 -10.80 -9.53 -4.86
C ALA A 411 -12.26 -9.39 -5.33
N GLY A 412 -12.49 -9.02 -6.60
CA GLY A 412 -13.83 -8.74 -7.12
C GLY A 412 -14.56 -9.92 -7.77
N SER A 413 -13.86 -11.04 -8.02
CA SER A 413 -14.41 -12.18 -8.78
C SER A 413 -14.78 -13.39 -7.94
N ALA A 414 -14.66 -13.30 -6.61
CA ALA A 414 -15.12 -14.32 -5.70
C ALA A 414 -16.62 -14.63 -5.95
N GLY A 415 -16.95 -15.91 -6.14
CA GLY A 415 -18.32 -16.34 -6.46
C GLY A 415 -18.85 -15.99 -7.86
N VAL A 416 -18.15 -15.17 -8.65
CA VAL A 416 -18.62 -14.73 -9.98
C VAL A 416 -18.46 -15.85 -11.02
N SER A 417 -19.38 -15.88 -11.98
CA SER A 417 -19.49 -16.89 -13.04
C SER A 417 -19.75 -16.17 -14.37
N LEU A 418 -18.83 -16.28 -15.32
CA LEU A 418 -18.80 -15.56 -16.60
C LEU A 418 -18.74 -16.49 -17.81
N GLN A 419 -18.91 -17.80 -17.63
CA GLN A 419 -18.96 -18.76 -18.74
C GLN A 419 -20.09 -18.42 -19.73
N ALA A 420 -19.99 -18.93 -20.94
CA ALA A 420 -21.08 -18.88 -21.92
C ALA A 420 -22.22 -19.83 -21.52
N ASP A 421 -22.91 -19.58 -20.41
CA ASP A 421 -23.96 -20.46 -19.88
C ASP A 421 -25.16 -20.55 -20.84
N ARG A 422 -25.64 -21.75 -21.14
CA ARG A 422 -26.81 -21.99 -22.00
C ARG A 422 -28.11 -21.39 -21.47
N ARG A 423 -28.16 -21.02 -20.19
CA ARG A 423 -29.30 -20.34 -19.57
C ARG A 423 -29.24 -18.82 -19.67
N ALA A 424 -28.07 -18.27 -20.00
CA ALA A 424 -27.90 -16.83 -20.15
C ALA A 424 -28.22 -16.37 -21.57
N ILE A 425 -28.53 -15.08 -21.72
CA ILE A 425 -28.76 -14.44 -23.02
C ILE A 425 -27.44 -14.40 -23.81
N ASN A 426 -26.36 -13.95 -23.18
CA ASN A 426 -25.04 -13.86 -23.80
C ASN A 426 -24.32 -15.21 -23.79
N GLN A 427 -24.45 -15.96 -24.89
CA GLN A 427 -23.81 -17.27 -25.09
C GLN A 427 -22.56 -17.23 -25.98
N LYS A 428 -22.07 -16.04 -26.34
CA LYS A 428 -20.89 -15.85 -27.20
C LYS A 428 -19.65 -16.54 -26.63
N ARG A 429 -18.76 -17.06 -27.47
CA ARG A 429 -17.53 -17.70 -27.00
C ARG A 429 -16.71 -16.72 -26.16
N ARG A 430 -16.14 -17.20 -25.05
CA ARG A 430 -15.32 -16.38 -24.14
C ARG A 430 -13.86 -16.43 -24.56
N VAL A 431 -13.25 -15.27 -24.72
CA VAL A 431 -11.79 -15.09 -24.81
C VAL A 431 -11.32 -14.53 -23.48
N HIS A 432 -10.61 -15.33 -22.71
CA HIS A 432 -10.07 -14.97 -21.41
C HIS A 432 -8.61 -14.55 -21.56
N LEU A 433 -8.36 -13.25 -21.48
CA LEU A 433 -7.02 -12.66 -21.52
C LEU A 433 -6.43 -12.61 -20.10
N THR A 434 -5.32 -13.29 -19.88
CA THR A 434 -4.66 -13.32 -18.57
C THR A 434 -3.52 -12.32 -18.54
N LEU A 435 -3.86 -11.05 -18.29
CA LEU A 435 -2.89 -9.95 -18.28
C LEU A 435 -1.83 -10.14 -17.19
N GLU A 436 -2.27 -10.57 -16.01
CA GLU A 436 -1.46 -10.78 -14.82
C GLU A 436 -1.74 -12.14 -14.20
N LEU A 437 -0.75 -13.04 -14.28
CA LEU A 437 -0.83 -14.34 -13.64
C LEU A 437 -0.79 -14.19 -12.11
N PRO A 438 -1.67 -14.89 -11.37
CA PRO A 438 -1.53 -15.03 -9.93
C PRO A 438 -0.20 -15.70 -9.55
N TRP A 439 0.24 -15.46 -8.31
CA TRP A 439 1.47 -16.07 -7.78
C TRP A 439 1.38 -17.59 -7.59
N SER A 440 0.17 -18.17 -7.58
CA SER A 440 -0.05 -19.61 -7.41
C SER A 440 -0.89 -20.21 -8.52
N ALA A 441 -0.57 -21.46 -8.89
CA ALA A 441 -1.32 -22.23 -9.88
C ALA A 441 -2.79 -22.42 -9.47
N ASP A 442 -3.06 -22.64 -8.18
CA ASP A 442 -4.43 -22.81 -7.68
C ASP A 442 -5.28 -21.56 -7.91
N ARG A 443 -4.72 -20.37 -7.68
CA ARG A 443 -5.40 -19.10 -7.94
C ARG A 443 -5.62 -18.90 -9.44
N ALA A 444 -4.65 -19.28 -10.28
CA ALA A 444 -4.79 -19.23 -11.74
C ALA A 444 -5.93 -20.14 -12.22
N ILE A 445 -6.00 -21.38 -11.73
CA ILE A 445 -7.08 -22.32 -12.05
C ILE A 445 -8.44 -21.77 -11.58
N GLN A 446 -8.51 -21.14 -10.41
CA GLN A 446 -9.72 -20.50 -9.93
C GLN A 446 -10.18 -19.35 -10.83
N GLN A 447 -9.24 -18.59 -11.41
CA GLN A 447 -9.52 -17.52 -12.35
C GLN A 447 -10.04 -18.10 -13.68
N PHE A 448 -9.40 -19.14 -14.22
CA PHE A 448 -9.89 -19.83 -15.42
C PHE A 448 -11.29 -20.44 -15.21
N GLY A 449 -11.56 -20.96 -14.01
CA GLY A 449 -12.88 -21.44 -13.60
C GLY A 449 -13.98 -20.38 -13.54
N ARG A 450 -13.66 -19.08 -13.73
CA ARG A 450 -14.68 -18.02 -13.91
C ARG A 450 -15.33 -18.10 -15.29
N THR A 451 -14.60 -18.51 -16.32
CA THR A 451 -15.09 -18.61 -17.71
C THR A 451 -15.31 -20.04 -18.18
N HIS A 452 -14.83 -21.04 -17.43
CA HIS A 452 -14.95 -22.44 -17.78
C HIS A 452 -15.75 -23.22 -16.73
N ARG A 453 -17.01 -23.51 -17.04
CA ARG A 453 -17.94 -24.22 -16.14
C ARG A 453 -18.87 -25.16 -16.91
N SER A 454 -19.55 -26.03 -16.18
CA SER A 454 -20.57 -26.92 -16.73
C SER A 454 -21.73 -26.11 -17.32
N ASN A 455 -22.48 -26.72 -18.23
CA ASN A 455 -23.57 -26.07 -18.96
C ASN A 455 -23.16 -24.88 -19.85
N GLN A 456 -21.88 -24.78 -20.22
CA GLN A 456 -21.44 -23.79 -21.21
C GLN A 456 -21.82 -24.22 -22.64
N ALA A 457 -22.24 -23.25 -23.45
CA ALA A 457 -22.52 -23.39 -24.88
C ALA A 457 -21.23 -23.61 -25.68
N SER A 458 -20.14 -22.98 -25.25
CA SER A 458 -18.81 -23.10 -25.85
C SER A 458 -17.73 -23.06 -24.77
N ALA A 459 -16.62 -23.75 -25.02
CA ALA A 459 -15.42 -23.67 -24.18
C ALA A 459 -14.60 -22.41 -24.50
N PRO A 460 -13.91 -21.83 -23.50
CA PRO A 460 -13.18 -20.58 -23.67
C PRO A 460 -11.85 -20.73 -24.43
N GLU A 461 -11.37 -19.63 -24.99
CA GLU A 461 -10.00 -19.44 -25.46
C GLU A 461 -9.24 -18.68 -24.37
N TYR A 462 -8.11 -19.20 -23.91
CA TYR A 462 -7.21 -18.52 -22.98
C TYR A 462 -6.01 -17.95 -23.73
N ARG A 463 -5.73 -16.66 -23.52
CA ARG A 463 -4.59 -15.97 -24.13
C ARG A 463 -3.80 -15.14 -23.12
#